data_AF-A0AA37XDB0-F1
#
_entry.id   AF-A0AA37XDB0-F1
#
_cell.length_a   1.000
_cell.length_b   1.000
_cell.length_c   1.000
_cell.angle_alpha   90.00
_cell.angle_beta   90.00
_cell.angle_gamma   90.00
#
_symmetry.space_group_name_H-M   'P 1'
#
loop_
_entity.id
_entity.type
_entity.pdbx_description
1 polymer ?
#
loop_
_entity_poly.entity_id
_entity_poly.type
_entity_poly.pdbx_seq_one_letter_code
_entity_poly.pdbx_strand_id
1 'polypeptide(L)'
;MTPVIVVATLALAALGGTLLVPFVLGAASRGASAARAVSLASVQAVLRGGLVIGLLERIATAGCVLAGQPEGIAVVVAIKGLGRYPELRDPVSAAGASAPGETGGPGQQNPRASALGAAVSERFIIGTLTSLIWAVAVGAVGRWLLGVV
;
A
#
# COMPACT_ATOMS: atom_id res chain seq x y z
N MET A 1 -13.47 -30.29 -0.33
CA MET A 1 -12.77 -29.63 0.79
C MET A 1 -11.74 -28.62 0.29
N THR A 2 -10.86 -29.01 -0.62
CA THR A 2 -9.83 -28.16 -1.27
C THR A 2 -10.33 -26.82 -1.82
N PRO A 3 -11.38 -26.75 -2.68
CA PRO A 3 -11.83 -25.45 -3.23
C PRO A 3 -12.39 -24.52 -2.15
N VAL A 4 -12.98 -25.08 -1.08
CA VAL A 4 -13.51 -24.30 0.04
C VAL A 4 -12.37 -23.66 0.83
N ILE A 5 -11.29 -24.40 1.10
CA ILE A 5 -10.10 -23.88 1.80
C ILE A 5 -9.45 -22.75 0.99
N VAL A 6 -9.32 -22.92 -0.33
CA VAL A 6 -8.77 -21.88 -1.22
C VAL A 6 -9.64 -20.62 -1.17
N VAL A 7 -10.95 -20.73 -1.40
CA VAL A 7 -11.86 -19.58 -1.40
C VAL A 7 -11.87 -18.88 -0.03
N ALA A 8 -11.93 -19.64 1.07
CA ALA A 8 -11.91 -19.08 2.42
C ALA A 8 -10.59 -18.35 2.73
N THR A 9 -9.45 -18.92 2.32
CA THR A 9 -8.13 -18.29 2.49
C THR A 9 -8.04 -16.98 1.73
N LEU A 10 -8.46 -16.96 0.46
CA LEU A 10 -8.45 -15.74 -0.36
C LEU A 10 -9.39 -14.67 0.20
N ALA A 11 -10.60 -15.05 0.63
CA ALA A 11 -11.54 -14.15 1.27
C ALA A 11 -11.00 -13.56 2.59
N LEU A 12 -10.34 -14.37 3.42
CA LEU A 12 -9.76 -13.91 4.68
C LEU A 12 -8.55 -12.98 4.46
N ALA A 13 -7.70 -13.28 3.47
CA ALA A 13 -6.58 -12.42 3.09
C ALA A 13 -7.09 -11.06 2.57
N ALA A 14 -8.12 -11.08 1.73
CA ALA A 14 -8.78 -9.91 1.17
C ALA A 14 -9.46 -9.04 2.24
N LEU A 15 -10.42 -9.60 2.97
CA LEU A 15 -11.32 -8.90 3.89
C LEU A 15 -10.64 -8.56 5.23
N GLY A 16 -9.79 -9.45 5.75
CA GLY A 16 -9.02 -9.19 6.97
C GLY A 16 -8.09 -8.00 6.81
N GLY A 17 -7.40 -7.92 5.66
CA GLY A 17 -6.50 -6.81 5.36
C GLY A 17 -7.23 -5.46 5.21
N THR A 18 -8.51 -5.44 4.81
CA THR A 18 -9.25 -4.17 4.61
C THR A 18 -9.56 -3.49 5.94
N LEU A 19 -9.62 -4.27 7.03
CA LEU A 19 -9.82 -3.76 8.39
C LEU A 19 -8.50 -3.56 9.15
N LEU A 20 -7.52 -4.45 8.93
CA LEU A 20 -6.23 -4.41 9.62
C LEU A 20 -5.38 -3.18 9.23
N VAL A 21 -5.29 -2.87 7.93
CA VAL A 21 -4.48 -1.75 7.43
C VAL A 21 -4.91 -0.39 8.03
N PRO A 22 -6.19 0.02 7.99
CA PRO A 22 -6.61 1.28 8.60
C PRO A 22 -6.44 1.27 10.13
N PHE A 23 -6.60 0.12 10.79
CA PHE A 23 -6.34 0.00 12.23
C PHE A 23 -4.87 0.24 12.58
N VAL A 24 -3.94 -0.37 11.87
CA VAL A 24 -2.50 -0.19 12.07
C VAL A 24 -2.06 1.23 11.74
N LEU A 25 -2.58 1.81 10.65
CA LEU A 25 -2.31 3.21 10.32
C LEU A 25 -2.86 4.16 11.40
N GLY A 26 -4.07 3.91 11.90
CA GLY A 26 -4.66 4.64 13.01
C GLY A 26 -3.80 4.58 14.26
N ALA A 27 -3.31 3.38 14.60
CA ALA A 27 -2.40 3.15 15.72
C ALA A 27 -1.07 3.91 15.57
N ALA A 28 -0.47 3.88 14.38
CA ALA A 28 0.78 4.60 14.08
C ALA A 28 0.61 6.13 14.19
N SER A 29 -0.58 6.67 13.97
CA SER A 29 -0.86 8.11 14.10
C SER A 29 -1.17 8.60 15.51
N ARG A 30 -1.32 7.73 16.53
CA ARG A 30 -1.74 8.15 17.88
C ARG A 30 -0.78 9.15 18.57
N GLY A 31 0.45 9.29 18.09
CA GLY A 31 1.43 10.28 18.57
C GLY A 31 1.71 11.45 17.60
N ALA A 32 0.92 11.62 16.53
CA ALA A 32 1.17 12.66 15.54
C ALA A 32 0.70 14.06 16.02
N SER A 33 1.53 15.09 15.85
CA SER A 33 1.16 16.49 16.11
C SER A 33 -0.08 16.92 15.33
N ALA A 34 -0.86 17.88 15.84
CA ALA A 34 -2.11 18.35 15.22
C ALA A 34 -1.96 18.78 13.75
N ALA A 35 -0.87 19.50 13.42
CA ALA A 35 -0.56 19.88 12.04
C ALA A 35 -0.28 18.67 11.13
N ARG A 36 0.35 17.61 11.67
CA ARG A 36 0.59 16.35 10.96
C ARG A 36 -0.74 15.62 10.76
N ALA A 37 -1.59 15.53 11.79
CA ALA A 37 -2.90 14.87 11.69
C ALA A 37 -3.80 15.41 10.56
N VAL A 38 -3.84 16.74 10.36
CA VAL A 38 -4.58 17.38 9.26
C VAL A 38 -4.01 16.99 7.90
N SER A 39 -2.68 17.03 7.75
CA SER A 39 -1.96 16.57 6.56
C SER A 39 -2.30 15.10 6.24
N LEU A 40 -2.28 14.23 7.24
CA LEU A 40 -2.57 12.82 7.08
C LEU A 40 -4.02 12.55 6.70
N ALA A 41 -4.97 13.36 7.16
CA ALA A 41 -6.37 13.29 6.75
C ALA A 41 -6.55 13.67 5.27
N SER A 42 -5.88 14.72 4.78
CA SER A 42 -5.87 15.07 3.36
C SER A 42 -5.21 13.98 2.50
N VAL A 43 -4.14 13.36 2.99
CA VAL A 43 -3.50 12.21 2.33
C VAL A 43 -4.41 10.99 2.30
N GLN A 44 -5.12 10.71 3.39
CA GLN A 44 -6.08 9.61 3.50
C GLN A 44 -7.23 9.78 2.49
N ALA A 45 -7.67 11.01 2.22
CA ALA A 45 -8.71 11.30 1.24
C ALA A 45 -8.27 10.98 -0.20
N VAL A 46 -7.01 11.27 -0.54
CA VAL A 46 -6.39 10.93 -1.85
C VAL A 46 -6.21 9.41 -1.99
N LEU A 47 -5.87 8.72 -0.90
CA LEU A 47 -5.61 7.27 -0.92
C LEU A 47 -6.88 6.37 -0.92
N ARG A 48 -8.10 6.94 -0.88
CA ARG A 48 -9.35 6.15 -0.88
C ARG A 48 -9.50 5.27 -2.14
N GLY A 49 -8.90 5.66 -3.26
CA GLY A 49 -8.88 4.87 -4.50
C GLY A 49 -8.01 3.60 -4.44
N GLY A 50 -7.11 3.47 -3.47
CA GLY A 50 -6.16 2.35 -3.37
C GLY A 50 -6.75 1.03 -2.87
N LEU A 51 -8.03 1.00 -2.48
CA LEU A 51 -8.67 -0.17 -1.87
C LEU A 51 -8.78 -1.35 -2.85
N VAL A 52 -9.09 -1.09 -4.12
CA VAL A 52 -9.20 -2.13 -5.16
C VAL A 52 -7.83 -2.72 -5.49
N ILE A 53 -6.80 -1.87 -5.64
CA ILE A 53 -5.41 -2.33 -5.86
C ILE A 53 -4.94 -3.18 -4.69
N GLY A 54 -5.21 -2.74 -3.46
CA GLY A 54 -4.86 -3.50 -2.25
C GLY A 54 -5.58 -4.85 -2.15
N LEU A 55 -6.81 -4.95 -2.64
CA LEU A 55 -7.55 -6.22 -2.72
C LEU A 55 -6.91 -7.18 -3.73
N LEU A 56 -6.62 -6.69 -4.93
CA LEU A 56 -6.01 -7.50 -6.00
C LEU A 56 -4.65 -8.05 -5.58
N GLU A 57 -3.81 -7.23 -4.95
CA GLU A 57 -2.53 -7.69 -4.41
C GLU A 57 -2.68 -8.78 -3.37
N ARG A 58 -3.60 -8.63 -2.41
CA ARG A 58 -3.80 -9.63 -1.36
C ARG A 58 -4.22 -10.97 -1.92
N ILE A 59 -5.13 -10.96 -2.89
CA ILE A 59 -5.57 -12.16 -3.60
C ILE A 59 -4.40 -12.76 -4.37
N ALA A 60 -3.62 -11.95 -5.09
CA ALA A 60 -2.46 -12.41 -5.85
C ALA A 60 -1.36 -13.00 -4.93
N THR A 61 -0.98 -12.29 -3.87
CA THR A 61 0.02 -12.75 -2.89
C THR A 61 -0.43 -14.03 -2.18
N ALA A 62 -1.67 -14.07 -1.66
CA ALA A 62 -2.19 -15.28 -1.01
C ALA A 62 -2.31 -16.44 -2.01
N GLY A 63 -2.70 -16.16 -3.26
CA GLY A 63 -2.71 -17.13 -4.35
C GLY A 63 -1.33 -17.71 -4.67
N CYS A 64 -0.30 -16.87 -4.74
CA CYS A 64 1.09 -17.30 -4.92
C CYS A 64 1.55 -18.23 -3.80
N VAL A 65 1.22 -17.90 -2.54
CA VAL A 65 1.54 -18.77 -1.40
C VAL A 65 0.81 -20.10 -1.52
N LEU A 66 -0.50 -20.09 -1.79
CA LEU A 66 -1.30 -21.32 -1.96
C LEU A 66 -0.76 -22.21 -3.10
N ALA A 67 -0.38 -21.62 -4.22
CA ALA A 67 0.23 -22.30 -5.36
C ALA A 67 1.66 -22.81 -5.08
N GLY A 68 2.29 -22.38 -3.98
CA GLY A 68 3.68 -22.72 -3.67
C GLY A 68 4.69 -22.06 -4.62
N GLN A 69 4.34 -20.88 -5.15
CA GLN A 69 5.15 -20.09 -6.07
C GLN A 69 5.50 -18.74 -5.41
N PRO A 70 6.43 -18.71 -4.44
CA PRO A 70 6.79 -17.48 -3.74
C PRO A 70 7.43 -16.43 -4.66
N GLU A 71 7.98 -16.84 -5.80
CA GLU A 71 8.55 -15.96 -6.83
C GLU A 71 7.49 -14.99 -7.39
N GLY A 72 6.22 -15.44 -7.47
CA GLY A 72 5.12 -14.59 -7.90
C GLY A 72 4.86 -13.40 -6.97
N ILE A 73 5.22 -13.51 -5.68
CA ILE A 73 5.11 -12.38 -4.74
C ILE A 73 6.07 -11.27 -5.12
N ALA A 74 7.27 -11.59 -5.60
CA ALA A 74 8.23 -10.59 -6.07
C ALA A 74 7.67 -9.80 -7.27
N VAL A 75 6.93 -10.47 -8.16
CA VAL A 75 6.26 -9.82 -9.30
C VAL A 75 5.14 -8.89 -8.82
N VAL A 76 4.31 -9.32 -7.86
CA VAL A 76 3.26 -8.48 -7.28
C VAL A 76 3.85 -7.21 -6.66
N VAL A 77 4.92 -7.35 -5.87
CA VAL A 77 5.63 -6.22 -5.25
C VAL A 77 6.26 -5.31 -6.31
N ALA A 78 6.85 -5.87 -7.36
CA ALA A 78 7.42 -5.10 -8.46
C ALA A 78 6.35 -4.27 -9.18
N ILE A 79 5.20 -4.86 -9.51
CA ILE A 79 4.07 -4.17 -10.16
C ILE A 79 3.58 -3.01 -9.29
N LYS A 80 3.46 -3.20 -7.97
CA LYS A 80 3.09 -2.11 -7.08
C LYS A 80 4.17 -1.03 -6.97
N GLY A 81 5.44 -1.41 -6.99
CA GLY A 81 6.57 -0.49 -7.01
C GLY A 81 6.55 0.43 -8.24
N LEU A 82 6.14 -0.07 -9.42
CA LEU A 82 6.03 0.72 -10.65
C LEU A 82 5.01 1.86 -10.54
N GLY A 83 3.95 1.70 -9.75
CA GLY A 83 2.94 2.74 -9.52
C GLY A 83 3.49 4.01 -8.87
N ARG A 84 4.69 3.93 -8.27
CA ARG A 84 5.40 5.04 -7.61
C ARG A 84 6.59 5.57 -8.42
N TYR A 85 6.86 4.97 -9.58
CA TYR A 85 7.94 5.38 -10.48
C TYR A 85 7.76 6.82 -11.05
N PRO A 86 6.55 7.32 -11.35
CA PRO A 86 6.36 8.70 -11.80
C PRO A 86 6.82 9.75 -10.76
N GLU A 87 6.70 9.43 -9.47
CA GLU A 87 7.08 10.30 -8.35
C GLU A 87 8.60 10.30 -8.11
N LEU A 88 9.31 9.28 -8.61
CA LEU A 88 10.77 9.14 -8.53
C LEU A 88 11.49 9.68 -9.78
N ARG A 89 10.79 9.77 -10.92
CA ARG A 89 11.36 10.20 -12.19
C ARG A 89 11.37 11.72 -12.36
N ASP A 90 10.40 12.41 -11.77
CA ASP A 90 10.25 13.86 -11.91
C ASP A 90 10.36 14.59 -10.56
N PRO A 91 11.51 15.20 -10.22
CA PRO A 91 11.57 16.18 -9.12
C PRO A 91 10.72 17.45 -9.39
N VAL A 92 10.13 17.58 -10.58
CA VAL A 92 9.40 18.76 -11.08
C VAL A 92 7.87 18.56 -11.16
N SER A 93 7.35 17.34 -11.24
CA SER A 93 5.92 17.10 -11.50
C SER A 93 5.03 17.17 -10.25
N ALA A 94 5.60 17.10 -9.03
CA ALA A 94 4.88 17.41 -7.78
C ALA A 94 4.49 18.90 -7.65
N ALA A 95 5.04 19.77 -8.50
CA ALA A 95 4.71 21.19 -8.60
C ALA A 95 3.87 21.53 -9.85
N GLY A 96 3.59 20.57 -10.74
CA GLY A 96 3.03 20.79 -12.08
C GLY A 96 1.53 21.09 -12.17
N ALA A 97 0.85 21.40 -11.07
CA ALA A 97 -0.53 21.91 -11.11
C ALA A 97 -0.60 23.42 -10.85
N SER A 98 0.53 24.14 -10.85
CA SER A 98 0.52 25.60 -11.01
C SER A 98 0.43 25.96 -12.49
N ALA A 99 -0.52 26.85 -12.77
CA ALA A 99 -0.89 27.44 -14.06
C ALA A 99 0.28 27.77 -15.01
N PRO A 100 0.01 27.89 -16.33
CA PRO A 100 1.01 28.33 -17.30
C PRO A 100 1.44 29.76 -17.00
N GLY A 101 2.63 29.94 -16.41
CA GLY A 101 3.23 31.27 -16.26
C GLY A 101 4.13 31.54 -15.06
N GLU A 102 4.94 30.61 -14.57
CA GLU A 102 6.04 30.97 -13.64
C GLU A 102 7.34 30.22 -13.98
N THR A 103 8.18 30.87 -14.78
CA THR A 103 9.61 30.55 -14.92
C THR A 103 10.35 30.89 -13.62
N GLY A 104 10.27 30.01 -12.63
CA GLY A 104 11.08 30.05 -11.41
C GLY A 104 12.40 29.29 -11.59
N GLY A 105 13.52 29.94 -11.27
CA GLY A 105 14.88 29.42 -11.48
C GLY A 105 15.22 28.14 -10.69
N PRO A 106 16.38 27.52 -10.98
CA PRO A 106 16.76 26.23 -10.40
C PRO A 106 17.07 26.38 -8.90
N GLY A 107 16.19 25.89 -8.02
CA GLY A 107 16.55 25.58 -6.63
C GLY A 107 15.57 25.95 -5.52
N GLN A 108 14.45 26.65 -5.76
CA GLN A 108 13.53 27.00 -4.66
C GLN A 108 12.53 25.87 -4.38
N GLN A 109 13.02 24.81 -3.73
CA GLN A 109 12.19 23.71 -3.23
C GLN A 109 11.40 24.16 -2.00
N ASN A 110 10.08 24.08 -2.06
CA ASN A 110 9.20 24.50 -0.96
C ASN A 110 9.26 23.48 0.21
N PRO A 111 9.82 23.83 1.40
CA PRO A 111 10.09 22.86 2.47
C PRO A 111 8.85 22.14 3.04
N ARG A 112 7.68 22.75 2.90
CA ARG A 112 6.41 22.15 3.34
C ARG A 112 5.92 21.06 2.38
N ALA A 113 6.16 21.25 1.07
CA ALA A 113 5.75 20.29 0.04
C ALA A 113 6.58 18.99 0.12
N SER A 114 7.88 19.09 0.41
CA SER A 114 8.75 17.92 0.60
C SER A 114 8.37 17.11 1.85
N ALA A 115 8.02 17.78 2.96
CA ALA A 115 7.56 17.12 4.18
C ALA A 115 6.22 16.38 3.99
N LEU A 116 5.29 16.95 3.21
CA LEU A 116 4.04 16.30 2.81
C LEU A 116 4.30 15.04 1.96
N GLY A 117 5.19 15.14 0.97
CA GLY A 117 5.58 14.00 0.12
C GLY A 117 6.21 12.86 0.92
N ALA A 118 7.11 13.18 1.86
CA ALA A 118 7.71 12.17 2.75
C ALA A 118 6.65 11.48 3.62
N ALA A 119 5.69 12.22 4.18
CA ALA A 119 4.60 11.66 4.98
C ALA A 119 3.62 10.79 4.16
N VAL A 120 3.38 11.14 2.89
CA VAL A 120 2.59 10.33 1.94
C VAL A 120 3.31 9.01 1.65
N SER A 121 4.61 9.08 1.38
CA SER A 121 5.42 7.89 1.09
C SER A 121 5.50 6.95 2.30
N GLU A 122 5.77 7.50 3.49
CA GLU A 122 5.81 6.77 4.75
C GLU A 122 4.51 5.98 5.00
N ARG A 123 3.34 6.62 4.88
CA ARG A 123 2.04 5.94 5.06
C ARG A 123 1.78 4.86 4.03
N PHE A 124 2.17 5.09 2.79
CA PHE A 124 1.99 4.11 1.72
C PHE A 124 2.87 2.87 1.94
N ILE A 125 4.12 3.07 2.36
CA ILE A 125 5.05 2.00 2.71
C ILE A 125 4.49 1.19 3.88
N ILE A 126 4.09 1.86 4.97
CA ILE A 126 3.52 1.20 6.16
C ILE A 126 2.27 0.39 5.79
N GLY A 127 1.35 0.98 5.02
CA GLY A 127 0.13 0.30 4.58
C GLY A 127 0.40 -0.93 3.70
N THR A 128 1.38 -0.84 2.81
CA THR A 128 1.76 -1.94 1.91
C THR A 128 2.44 -3.08 2.66
N LEU A 129 3.41 -2.78 3.52
CA LEU A 129 4.10 -3.78 4.33
C LEU A 129 3.13 -4.53 5.24
N THR A 130 2.24 -3.80 5.91
CA THR A 130 1.20 -4.38 6.77
C THR A 130 0.31 -5.35 5.99
N SER A 131 -0.12 -4.94 4.79
CA SER A 131 -0.99 -5.75 3.93
C SER A 131 -0.29 -7.01 3.42
N LEU A 132 0.98 -6.93 3.04
CA LEU A 132 1.76 -8.07 2.56
C LEU A 132 1.98 -9.11 3.66
N ILE A 133 2.36 -8.67 4.86
CA ILE A 133 2.56 -9.56 6.02
C ILE A 133 1.28 -10.34 6.31
N TRP A 134 0.13 -9.66 6.32
CA TRP A 134 -1.17 -10.30 6.54
C TRP A 134 -1.50 -11.34 5.46
N ALA A 135 -1.35 -10.98 4.17
CA ALA A 135 -1.67 -11.87 3.06
C ALA A 135 -0.80 -13.13 3.06
N VAL A 136 0.51 -12.98 3.35
CA VAL A 136 1.44 -14.11 3.45
C VAL A 136 1.09 -15.00 4.63
N ALA A 137 0.79 -14.44 5.81
CA ALA A 137 0.42 -15.21 6.99
C ALA A 137 -0.85 -16.04 6.74
N VAL A 138 -1.91 -15.41 6.19
CA VAL A 138 -3.15 -16.11 5.85
C VAL A 138 -2.92 -17.17 4.77
N GLY A 139 -2.16 -16.83 3.71
CA GLY A 139 -1.80 -17.79 2.66
C GLY A 139 -1.03 -19.00 3.17
N ALA A 140 -0.11 -18.80 4.12
CA ALA A 140 0.68 -19.87 4.71
C ALA A 140 -0.17 -20.81 5.56
N VAL A 141 -1.10 -20.27 6.36
CA VAL A 141 -2.09 -21.05 7.10
C VAL A 141 -2.98 -21.84 6.15
N GLY A 142 -3.47 -21.22 5.08
CA GLY A 142 -4.28 -21.89 4.06
C GLY A 142 -3.52 -23.03 3.37
N ARG A 143 -2.25 -22.81 3.00
CA ARG A 143 -1.41 -23.85 2.40
C ARG A 143 -1.10 -24.98 3.36
N TRP A 144 -0.87 -24.69 4.63
CA TRP A 144 -0.71 -25.71 5.67
C TRP A 144 -1.97 -26.57 5.79
N LEU A 145 -3.16 -25.96 5.84
CA LEU A 145 -4.44 -26.69 5.88
C LEU A 145 -4.63 -27.60 4.66
N LEU A 146 -4.22 -27.16 3.46
CA LEU A 146 -4.26 -28.00 2.25
C LEU A 146 -3.32 -29.20 2.30
N GLY A 147 -2.25 -29.17 3.11
CA GLY A 147 -1.33 -30.28 3.28
C GLY A 147 -1.74 -31.30 4.35
N VAL A 148 -2.70 -30.94 5.21
CA VAL A 148 -3.19 -31.76 6.33
C VAL A 148 -4.49 -32.49 5.99
N VAL A 149 -5.24 -32.01 4.99
CA VAL A 149 -6.52 -32.58 4.51
C VAL A 149 -6.30 -33.39 3.24
#